data_AF-A0A1D2AIS9-F1
#
_entry.id   AF-A0A1D2AIS9-F1
#
_cell.length_a   1.000
_cell.length_b   1.000
_cell.length_c   1.000
_cell.angle_alpha   90.00
_cell.angle_beta   90.00
_cell.angle_gamma   90.00
#
_symmetry.space_group_name_H-M   'P 1'
#
loop_
_entity.id
_entity.type
_entity.pdbx_description
1 polymer ?
#
loop_
_entity_poly.entity_id
_entity_poly.type
_entity_poly.pdbx_seq_one_letter_code
_entity_poly.pdbx_strand_id
1 'polypeptide(L)'
;QQSVSSHQSTMKVVYILVWGLLLANVDATKNATETKCKANENADAWAAITGPRSGKFLLYKSTSEDAKRCAYFTVPTRSHDRSADFTSGYKEGPTWYTDSDFVEAAGNKLTFTDVRGKTKSATVLFSDSTKCHVTRRYGDVEFWKHSDANESSIACCQVVFRKERGDTPAKEMQKKCE
;
A
#
# COMPACT_ATOMS: atom_id res chain seq x y z
N GLN A 1 -62.04 -22.99 35.29
CA GLN A 1 -61.75 -24.43 35.42
C GLN A 1 -61.26 -24.99 34.07
N GLN A 2 -60.59 -26.15 34.12
CA GLN A 2 -60.55 -27.30 33.17
C GLN A 2 -61.55 -27.26 31.97
N SER A 3 -61.32 -27.89 30.80
CA SER A 3 -60.19 -28.68 30.26
C SER A 3 -60.44 -28.98 28.74
N VAL A 4 -59.44 -28.90 27.84
CA VAL A 4 -58.73 -30.03 27.15
C VAL A 4 -59.43 -30.70 25.94
N SER A 5 -58.63 -30.90 24.86
CA SER A 5 -58.79 -31.87 23.73
C SER A 5 -59.83 -31.54 22.64
N SER A 6 -59.43 -31.20 21.40
CA SER A 6 -59.15 -32.08 20.21
C SER A 6 -60.45 -32.58 19.53
N HIS A 7 -60.57 -32.96 18.25
CA HIS A 7 -59.69 -33.23 17.09
C HIS A 7 -60.59 -33.09 15.82
N GLN A 8 -60.20 -33.08 14.53
CA GLN A 8 -58.97 -32.99 13.74
C GLN A 8 -59.40 -32.85 12.24
N SER A 9 -58.48 -32.55 11.29
CA SER A 9 -58.66 -32.72 9.83
C SER A 9 -59.61 -31.73 9.11
N THR A 10 -59.36 -31.29 7.87
CA THR A 10 -58.24 -31.48 6.93
C THR A 10 -58.30 -30.40 5.86
N MET A 11 -57.16 -29.82 5.46
CA MET A 11 -56.84 -29.61 4.04
C MET A 11 -55.36 -29.28 3.86
N LYS A 12 -54.64 -30.10 3.09
CA LYS A 12 -53.30 -29.77 2.61
C LYS A 12 -53.45 -28.75 1.48
N VAL A 13 -52.92 -27.54 1.65
CA VAL A 13 -52.70 -26.63 0.54
C VAL A 13 -51.20 -26.48 0.34
N VAL A 14 -50.73 -27.00 -0.79
CA VAL A 14 -49.33 -26.94 -1.22
C VAL A 14 -49.06 -25.52 -1.70
N TYR A 15 -48.29 -24.74 -0.95
CA TYR A 15 -47.73 -23.48 -1.45
C TYR A 15 -46.25 -23.63 -1.81
N ILE A 16 -46.07 -23.56 -3.11
CA ILE A 16 -44.88 -23.77 -3.93
C ILE A 16 -43.66 -22.94 -3.46
N LEU A 17 -42.51 -23.62 -3.36
CA LEU A 17 -41.18 -23.04 -3.15
C LEU A 17 -40.67 -22.32 -4.43
N VAL A 18 -40.91 -21.01 -4.60
CA VAL A 18 -40.16 -20.18 -5.57
C VAL A 18 -39.98 -18.74 -5.07
N TRP A 19 -38.99 -18.50 -4.21
CA TRP A 19 -38.41 -17.16 -3.94
C TRP A 19 -36.93 -17.25 -3.54
N GLY A 20 -36.15 -18.03 -4.28
CA GLY A 20 -34.73 -18.23 -4.02
C GLY A 20 -33.91 -18.32 -5.30
N LEU A 21 -33.65 -17.18 -5.95
CA LEU A 21 -32.62 -16.97 -7.00
C LEU A 21 -32.60 -15.50 -7.47
N LEU A 22 -31.94 -14.61 -6.73
CA LEU A 22 -31.58 -13.26 -7.21
C LEU A 22 -30.46 -12.57 -6.38
N LEU A 23 -29.50 -13.34 -5.87
CA LEU A 23 -28.30 -12.83 -5.18
C LEU A 23 -27.04 -13.62 -5.59
N ALA A 24 -26.69 -13.57 -6.88
CA ALA A 24 -25.43 -14.12 -7.39
C ALA A 24 -25.03 -13.43 -8.72
N ASN A 25 -24.52 -12.20 -8.67
CA ASN A 25 -23.86 -11.52 -9.81
C ASN A 25 -23.08 -10.23 -9.44
N VAL A 26 -22.50 -10.14 -8.22
CA VAL A 26 -21.75 -8.94 -7.77
C VAL A 26 -20.23 -9.20 -7.62
N ASP A 27 -19.79 -10.46 -7.57
CA ASP A 27 -18.41 -10.78 -7.14
C ASP A 27 -17.39 -11.04 -8.26
N ALA A 28 -17.84 -11.13 -9.52
CA ALA A 28 -16.96 -11.45 -10.65
C ALA A 28 -15.96 -10.34 -11.01
N THR A 29 -16.27 -9.06 -10.73
CA THR A 29 -15.46 -7.91 -11.18
C THR A 29 -14.36 -7.50 -10.20
N LYS A 30 -14.46 -7.83 -8.90
CA LYS A 30 -13.43 -7.48 -7.90
C LYS A 30 -12.15 -8.30 -8.05
N ASN A 31 -12.28 -9.58 -8.43
CA ASN A 31 -11.16 -10.53 -8.47
C ASN A 31 -10.21 -10.34 -9.67
N ALA A 32 -10.67 -9.69 -10.75
CA ALA A 32 -9.87 -9.51 -11.97
C ALA A 32 -8.68 -8.55 -11.77
N THR A 33 -8.82 -7.55 -10.89
CA THR A 33 -7.79 -6.55 -10.61
C THR A 33 -6.74 -7.09 -9.63
N GLU A 34 -7.18 -7.78 -8.56
CA GLU A 34 -6.27 -8.35 -7.55
C GLU A 34 -5.38 -9.47 -8.12
N THR A 35 -5.84 -10.18 -9.15
CA THR A 35 -5.05 -11.24 -9.80
C THR A 35 -3.80 -10.71 -10.53
N LYS A 36 -3.80 -9.43 -10.94
CA LYS A 36 -2.68 -8.77 -11.65
C LYS A 36 -1.71 -8.05 -10.71
N CYS A 37 -2.20 -7.44 -9.64
CA CYS A 37 -1.38 -6.69 -8.69
C CYS A 37 -0.75 -7.62 -7.64
N LYS A 38 0.47 -8.11 -7.89
CA LYS A 38 1.20 -9.01 -6.99
C LYS A 38 2.55 -8.41 -6.60
N ALA A 39 3.01 -8.71 -5.39
CA ALA A 39 4.39 -8.46 -5.01
C ALA A 39 5.35 -9.19 -5.98
N ASN A 40 6.44 -8.53 -6.33
CA ASN A 40 7.48 -9.02 -7.21
C ASN A 40 8.80 -9.01 -6.46
N GLU A 41 9.30 -10.19 -6.09
CA GLU A 41 10.61 -10.35 -5.45
C GLU A 41 11.77 -9.91 -6.37
N ASN A 42 11.53 -9.82 -7.69
CA ASN A 42 12.47 -9.31 -8.69
C ASN A 42 12.13 -7.88 -9.13
N ALA A 43 11.49 -7.07 -8.27
CA ALA A 43 11.26 -5.65 -8.56
C ALA A 43 12.59 -4.91 -8.72
N ASP A 44 12.72 -4.05 -9.74
CA ASP A 44 13.89 -3.19 -9.89
C ASP A 44 13.80 -2.02 -8.89
N ALA A 45 14.56 -2.10 -7.81
CA ALA A 45 14.54 -1.09 -6.76
C ALA A 45 15.05 0.28 -7.22
N TRP A 46 15.97 0.32 -8.18
CA TRP A 46 16.46 1.57 -8.75
C TRP A 46 15.36 2.27 -9.56
N ALA A 47 14.65 1.52 -10.41
CA ALA A 47 13.54 2.05 -11.18
C ALA A 47 12.39 2.53 -10.29
N ALA A 48 12.16 1.88 -9.14
CA ALA A 48 11.11 2.25 -8.19
C ALA A 48 11.27 3.66 -7.60
N ILE A 49 12.51 4.13 -7.42
CA ILE A 49 12.81 5.46 -6.85
C ILE A 49 13.20 6.51 -7.89
N THR A 50 13.64 6.11 -9.09
CA THR A 50 14.14 7.04 -10.13
C THR A 50 13.27 7.14 -11.39
N GLY A 51 12.40 6.17 -11.67
CA GLY A 51 11.66 6.09 -12.93
C GLY A 51 10.75 7.28 -13.29
N PRO A 52 10.18 8.08 -12.35
CA PRO A 52 9.48 9.32 -12.70
C PRO A 52 10.41 10.45 -13.17
N ARG A 53 11.74 10.31 -12.95
CA ARG A 53 12.84 11.25 -13.29
C ARG A 53 12.80 12.65 -12.65
N SER A 54 11.69 13.03 -12.02
CA SER A 54 11.51 14.30 -11.31
C SER A 54 10.37 14.17 -10.29
N GLY A 55 10.16 15.20 -9.46
CA GLY A 55 9.10 15.22 -8.46
C GLY A 55 9.51 14.60 -7.11
N LYS A 56 8.52 14.22 -6.31
CA LYS A 56 8.71 13.66 -4.96
C LYS A 56 7.87 12.41 -4.76
N PHE A 57 8.41 11.42 -4.06
CA PHE A 57 7.59 10.37 -3.45
C PHE A 57 7.24 10.78 -2.02
N LEU A 58 5.97 10.65 -1.68
CA LEU A 58 5.42 10.89 -0.35
C LEU A 58 5.16 9.53 0.30
N LEU A 59 5.61 9.32 1.54
CA LEU A 59 5.18 8.17 2.33
C LEU A 59 3.68 8.34 2.57
N TYR A 60 2.86 7.53 1.91
CA TYR A 60 1.41 7.69 1.92
C TYR A 60 0.80 6.91 3.08
N LYS A 61 1.23 5.65 3.27
CA LYS A 61 0.84 4.79 4.39
C LYS A 61 2.03 4.02 4.93
N SER A 62 2.02 3.71 6.23
CA SER A 62 3.02 2.83 6.87
C SER A 62 2.40 2.04 8.02
N THR A 63 2.90 0.84 8.29
CA THR A 63 2.62 0.10 9.53
C THR A 63 3.49 0.57 10.69
N SER A 64 4.67 1.14 10.41
CA SER A 64 5.69 1.40 11.42
C SER A 64 5.27 2.47 12.42
N GLU A 65 5.35 2.17 13.72
CA GLU A 65 5.03 3.14 14.78
C GLU A 65 5.94 4.37 14.71
N ASP A 66 7.22 4.18 14.37
CA ASP A 66 8.24 5.22 14.25
C ASP A 66 8.20 6.04 12.94
N ALA A 67 7.34 5.66 11.97
CA ALA A 67 7.25 6.39 10.70
C ALA A 67 6.92 7.88 10.91
N LYS A 68 7.79 8.75 10.41
CA LYS A 68 7.64 10.21 10.51
C LYS A 68 6.50 10.71 9.63
N ARG A 69 5.71 11.67 10.15
CA ARG A 69 4.62 12.30 9.40
C ARG A 69 5.15 13.18 8.27
N CYS A 70 4.37 13.24 7.18
CA CYS A 70 4.71 14.01 6.00
C CYS A 70 6.06 13.61 5.36
N ALA A 71 6.56 12.40 5.66
CA ALA A 71 7.81 11.92 5.12
C ALA A 71 7.78 11.90 3.59
N TYR A 72 8.84 12.38 2.96
CA TYR A 72 9.02 12.38 1.51
C TYR A 72 10.47 12.12 1.14
N PHE A 73 10.69 11.78 -0.13
CA PHE A 73 11.97 11.97 -0.79
C PHE A 73 11.80 12.58 -2.18
N THR A 74 12.80 13.35 -2.61
CA THR A 74 12.87 13.91 -3.97
C THR A 74 13.50 12.88 -4.90
N VAL A 75 12.93 12.72 -6.10
CA VAL A 75 13.48 11.79 -7.11
C VAL A 75 14.91 12.23 -7.50
N PRO A 76 15.93 11.36 -7.39
CA PRO A 76 17.31 11.72 -7.74
C PRO A 76 17.45 12.13 -9.21
N THR A 77 18.15 13.23 -9.47
CA THR A 77 18.36 13.77 -10.82
C THR A 77 19.78 13.55 -11.35
N ARG A 78 20.72 13.17 -10.47
CA ARG A 78 22.10 12.80 -10.80
C ARG A 78 22.36 11.43 -10.19
N SER A 79 22.93 10.51 -10.96
CA SER A 79 23.17 9.14 -10.53
C SER A 79 24.30 8.49 -11.29
N HIS A 80 25.01 7.57 -10.65
CA HIS A 80 26.04 6.73 -11.24
C HIS A 80 25.80 5.28 -10.80
N ASP A 81 25.86 4.30 -11.71
CA ASP A 81 25.77 2.85 -11.41
C ASP A 81 24.72 2.44 -10.36
N ARG A 82 23.46 2.89 -10.54
CA ARG A 82 22.34 2.61 -9.60
C ARG A 82 22.57 3.14 -8.17
N SER A 83 23.31 4.23 -8.06
CA SER A 83 23.50 5.01 -6.83
C SER A 83 23.30 6.50 -7.06
N ALA A 84 22.91 7.24 -6.02
CA ALA A 84 22.79 8.70 -6.04
C ALA A 84 22.75 9.31 -4.63
N ASP A 85 23.12 10.58 -4.53
CA ASP A 85 22.64 11.44 -3.44
C ASP A 85 21.13 11.69 -3.61
N PHE A 86 20.38 11.62 -2.52
CA PHE A 86 18.95 11.93 -2.51
C PHE A 86 18.56 12.75 -1.29
N THR A 87 17.60 13.64 -1.48
CA THR A 87 17.06 14.49 -0.40
C THR A 87 15.79 13.86 0.13
N SER A 88 15.74 13.61 1.44
CA SER A 88 14.52 13.22 2.15
C SER A 88 14.12 14.28 3.17
N GLY A 89 12.92 14.17 3.73
CA GLY A 89 12.45 15.09 4.76
C GLY A 89 11.12 14.69 5.35
N TYR A 90 10.72 15.35 6.44
CA TYR A 90 9.49 15.10 7.18
C TYR A 90 9.06 16.35 7.97
N LYS A 91 7.83 16.37 8.49
CA LYS A 91 7.26 17.50 9.23
C LYS A 91 6.99 17.13 10.68
N GLU A 92 7.50 17.91 11.62
CA GLU A 92 7.14 17.83 13.05
C GLU A 92 6.54 19.17 13.50
N GLY A 93 5.25 19.15 13.83
CA GLY A 93 4.49 20.37 14.10
C GLY A 93 4.46 21.28 12.85
N PRO A 94 4.85 22.57 12.96
CA PRO A 94 4.97 23.46 11.81
C PRO A 94 6.30 23.30 11.05
N THR A 95 7.29 22.61 11.61
CA THR A 95 8.69 22.62 11.15
C THR A 95 8.96 21.48 10.18
N TRP A 96 9.60 21.80 9.06
CA TRP A 96 10.15 20.83 8.12
C TRP A 96 11.61 20.51 8.45
N TYR A 97 11.91 19.21 8.51
CA TYR A 97 13.26 18.67 8.63
C TYR A 97 13.64 18.05 7.29
N THR A 98 14.89 18.24 6.87
CA THR A 98 15.41 17.77 5.58
C THR A 98 16.77 17.13 5.82
N ASP A 99 16.93 15.92 5.29
CA ASP A 99 18.15 15.13 5.39
C ASP A 99 18.67 14.86 3.97
N SER A 100 20.00 14.85 3.81
CA SER A 100 20.68 14.40 2.59
C SER A 100 21.34 13.07 2.89
N ASP A 101 20.90 12.02 2.20
CA ASP A 101 21.38 10.65 2.36
C ASP A 101 21.92 10.16 1.00
N PHE A 102 22.80 9.16 1.01
CA PHE A 102 23.21 8.43 -0.19
C PHE A 102 22.37 7.16 -0.35
N VAL A 103 21.96 6.81 -1.56
CA VAL A 103 21.22 5.57 -1.86
C VAL A 103 21.93 4.71 -2.91
N GLU A 104 21.97 3.42 -2.67
CA GLU A 104 22.42 2.37 -3.60
C GLU A 104 21.31 1.34 -3.82
N ALA A 105 21.17 0.82 -5.03
CA ALA A 105 20.17 -0.20 -5.36
C ALA A 105 20.78 -1.47 -5.97
N ALA A 106 20.49 -2.61 -5.35
CA ALA A 106 20.93 -3.93 -5.79
C ALA A 106 19.73 -4.89 -5.88
N GLY A 107 19.33 -5.24 -7.11
CA GLY A 107 18.11 -6.03 -7.35
C GLY A 107 16.87 -5.32 -6.80
N ASN A 108 16.19 -5.97 -5.86
CA ASN A 108 15.02 -5.43 -5.14
C ASN A 108 15.37 -4.69 -3.84
N LYS A 109 16.66 -4.53 -3.49
CA LYS A 109 17.08 -3.87 -2.25
C LYS A 109 17.57 -2.45 -2.49
N LEU A 110 17.20 -1.57 -1.56
CA LEU A 110 17.76 -0.24 -1.38
C LEU A 110 18.59 -0.23 -0.10
N THR A 111 19.78 0.37 -0.16
CA THR A 111 20.59 0.72 1.00
C THR A 111 20.75 2.23 1.03
N PHE A 112 20.40 2.83 2.17
CA PHE A 112 20.48 4.25 2.44
C PHE A 112 21.55 4.50 3.49
N THR A 113 22.44 5.46 3.26
CA THR A 113 23.56 5.79 4.15
C THR A 113 23.47 7.25 4.57
N ASP A 114 23.37 7.51 5.88
CA ASP A 114 23.34 8.88 6.40
C ASP A 114 24.74 9.54 6.37
N VAL A 115 24.79 10.86 6.56
CA VAL A 115 26.05 11.64 6.61
C VAL A 115 27.04 11.21 7.70
N ARG A 116 26.67 10.30 8.60
CA ARG A 116 27.54 9.70 9.63
C ARG A 116 27.92 8.25 9.31
N GLY A 117 27.63 7.78 8.10
CA GLY A 117 27.89 6.41 7.63
C GLY A 117 26.93 5.36 8.19
N LYS A 118 25.80 5.74 8.80
CA LYS A 118 24.82 4.76 9.31
C LYS A 118 23.92 4.26 8.18
N THR A 119 23.95 2.95 7.96
CA THR A 119 23.16 2.31 6.90
C THR A 119 21.78 1.88 7.38
N LYS A 120 20.80 1.95 6.48
CA LYS A 120 19.41 1.50 6.61
C LYS A 120 19.01 0.84 5.31
N SER A 121 18.34 -0.32 5.34
CA SER A 121 17.91 -0.99 4.10
C SER A 121 16.41 -1.17 4.02
N ALA A 122 15.88 -1.12 2.79
CA ALA A 122 14.50 -1.45 2.45
C ALA A 122 14.48 -2.43 1.27
N THR A 123 13.45 -3.28 1.20
CA THR A 123 13.21 -4.18 0.07
C THR A 123 11.96 -3.70 -0.68
N VAL A 124 12.05 -3.45 -1.97
CA VAL A 124 10.91 -3.10 -2.82
C VAL A 124 10.09 -4.37 -3.08
N LEU A 125 8.87 -4.39 -2.57
CA LEU A 125 7.92 -5.48 -2.76
C LEU A 125 7.14 -5.35 -4.07
N PHE A 126 6.87 -4.12 -4.50
CA PHE A 126 6.19 -3.83 -5.76
C PHE A 126 6.51 -2.40 -6.21
N SER A 127 6.55 -2.17 -7.51
CA SER A 127 6.59 -0.84 -8.11
C SER A 127 6.00 -0.88 -9.52
N ASP A 128 5.38 0.23 -9.92
CA ASP A 128 5.04 0.54 -11.33
C ASP A 128 6.11 1.43 -12.01
N SER A 129 7.24 1.64 -11.32
CA SER A 129 8.36 2.51 -11.69
C SER A 129 8.01 3.97 -11.97
N THR A 130 6.78 4.45 -11.67
CA THR A 130 6.31 5.76 -12.17
C THR A 130 5.39 6.53 -11.25
N LYS A 131 4.47 5.89 -10.52
CA LYS A 131 3.45 6.54 -9.68
C LYS A 131 3.43 6.00 -8.25
N CYS A 132 3.90 4.78 -8.00
CA CYS A 132 4.01 4.26 -6.64
C CYS A 132 4.97 3.07 -6.48
N HIS A 133 5.35 2.83 -5.23
CA HIS A 133 5.99 1.59 -4.81
C HIS A 133 5.60 1.21 -3.39
N VAL A 134 5.77 -0.07 -3.06
CA VAL A 134 5.58 -0.64 -1.73
C VAL A 134 6.91 -1.23 -1.29
N THR A 135 7.38 -0.88 -0.09
CA THR A 135 8.62 -1.37 0.50
C THR A 135 8.37 -2.13 1.80
N ARG A 136 9.30 -3.03 2.16
CA ARG A 136 9.43 -3.61 3.50
C ARG A 136 10.73 -3.14 4.15
N ARG A 137 10.66 -2.68 5.39
CA ARG A 137 11.78 -2.11 6.15
C ARG A 137 11.62 -2.49 7.62
N TYR A 138 12.62 -3.15 8.21
CA TYR A 138 12.56 -3.64 9.61
C TYR A 138 11.31 -4.48 9.97
N GLY A 139 10.70 -5.15 8.99
CA GLY A 139 9.45 -5.91 9.13
C GLY A 139 8.20 -5.11 8.75
N ASP A 140 8.24 -3.79 8.93
CA ASP A 140 7.17 -2.88 8.54
C ASP A 140 7.00 -2.76 7.03
N VAL A 141 5.77 -2.45 6.61
CA VAL A 141 5.41 -2.19 5.22
C VAL A 141 5.10 -0.71 5.05
N GLU A 142 5.68 -0.12 4.01
CA GLU A 142 5.49 1.29 3.63
C GLU A 142 4.93 1.35 2.20
N PHE A 143 4.03 2.30 1.95
CA PHE A 143 3.48 2.58 0.63
C PHE A 143 3.77 4.03 0.28
N TRP A 144 4.56 4.22 -0.76
CA TRP A 144 5.02 5.49 -1.28
C TRP A 144 4.24 5.86 -2.55
N LYS A 145 3.75 7.10 -2.59
CA LYS A 145 2.94 7.67 -3.68
C LYS A 145 3.69 8.84 -4.30
N HIS A 146 3.85 8.85 -5.63
CA HIS A 146 4.45 9.99 -6.31
C HIS A 146 3.54 11.23 -6.23
N SER A 147 4.13 12.43 -6.18
CA SER A 147 3.42 13.69 -5.94
C SER A 147 2.38 14.06 -7.01
N ASP A 148 2.52 13.53 -8.23
CA ASP A 148 1.56 13.73 -9.33
C ASP A 148 0.54 12.58 -9.49
N ALA A 149 0.61 11.56 -8.62
CA ALA A 149 -0.19 10.36 -8.76
C ALA A 149 -1.63 10.58 -8.26
N ASN A 150 -2.60 10.07 -9.02
CA ASN A 150 -4.00 10.02 -8.63
C ASN A 150 -4.38 8.62 -8.09
N GLU A 151 -5.60 8.47 -7.57
CA GLU A 151 -6.04 7.21 -6.94
C GLU A 151 -6.11 6.03 -7.91
N SER A 152 -6.44 6.23 -9.19
CA SER A 152 -6.46 5.12 -10.16
C SER A 152 -5.04 4.64 -10.50
N SER A 153 -4.07 5.56 -10.60
CA SER A 153 -2.68 5.23 -10.89
C SER A 153 -1.97 4.43 -9.80
N ILE A 154 -2.46 4.46 -8.55
CA ILE A 154 -1.83 3.77 -7.41
C ILE A 154 -2.57 2.50 -6.95
N ALA A 155 -3.59 2.06 -7.71
CA ALA A 155 -4.46 0.96 -7.32
C ALA A 155 -3.71 -0.35 -7.02
N CYS A 156 -2.69 -0.71 -7.82
CA CYS A 156 -1.90 -1.91 -7.53
C CYS A 156 -1.05 -1.78 -6.25
N CYS A 157 -0.48 -0.62 -5.96
CA CYS A 157 0.24 -0.42 -4.70
C CYS A 157 -0.70 -0.48 -3.49
N GLN A 158 -1.94 0.01 -3.61
CA GLN A 158 -2.96 -0.15 -2.57
C GLN A 158 -3.32 -1.63 -2.32
N VAL A 159 -3.45 -2.44 -3.38
CA VAL A 159 -3.69 -3.89 -3.28
C VAL A 159 -2.50 -4.61 -2.64
N VAL A 160 -1.28 -4.39 -3.13
CA VAL A 160 -0.08 -5.03 -2.59
C VAL A 160 0.17 -4.60 -1.14
N PHE A 161 0.08 -3.31 -0.82
CA PHE A 161 0.22 -2.83 0.56
C PHE A 161 -0.80 -3.47 1.52
N ARG A 162 -2.07 -3.58 1.11
CA ARG A 162 -3.12 -4.25 1.90
C ARG A 162 -2.79 -5.72 2.16
N LYS A 163 -2.26 -6.43 1.15
CA LYS A 163 -1.87 -7.84 1.28
C LYS A 163 -0.64 -8.00 2.17
N GLU A 164 0.41 -7.23 1.92
CA GLU A 164 1.72 -7.38 2.55
C GLU A 164 1.75 -6.93 4.02
N ARG A 165 0.85 -6.04 4.44
CA ARG A 165 0.69 -5.68 5.86
C ARG A 165 -0.14 -6.69 6.67
N GLY A 166 -0.90 -7.57 6.00
CA GLY A 166 -1.89 -8.43 6.66
C GLY A 166 -2.87 -7.64 7.55
N ASP A 167 -3.00 -8.09 8.80
CA ASP A 167 -3.86 -7.44 9.80
C ASP A 167 -3.19 -6.25 10.51
N THR A 168 -1.88 -6.02 10.33
CA THR A 168 -1.15 -4.93 10.99
C THR A 168 -1.78 -3.57 10.65
N PRO A 169 -2.15 -2.75 11.65
CA PRO A 169 -2.74 -1.44 11.42
C PRO A 169 -1.86 -0.53 10.56
N ALA A 170 -2.47 0.25 9.69
CA ALA A 170 -1.77 1.22 8.84
C ALA A 170 -2.15 2.65 9.22
N LYS A 171 -1.14 3.52 9.31
CA LYS A 171 -1.30 4.96 9.53
C LYS A 171 -1.32 5.70 8.19
N GLU A 172 -2.25 6.64 8.04
CA GLU A 172 -2.23 7.63 6.96
C GLU A 172 -1.19 8.71 7.28
N MET A 173 -0.17 8.83 6.44
CA MET A 173 1.04 9.59 6.77
C MET A 173 1.06 11.02 6.24
N GLN A 174 0.20 11.35 5.27
CA GLN A 174 0.12 12.66 4.60
C GLN A 174 -1.02 13.58 5.10
N LYS A 175 -1.59 13.32 6.30
CA LYS A 175 -2.63 14.19 6.88
C LYS A 175 -2.00 15.46 7.48
N LYS A 176 -2.47 16.63 7.05
CA LYS A 176 -2.03 17.98 7.50
C LYS A 176 -0.56 18.31 7.17
N CYS A 177 -0.12 17.97 5.97
CA CYS A 177 1.26 18.19 5.52
C CYS A 177 1.48 19.53 4.79
N GLU A 178 0.42 20.11 4.25
CA GLU A 178 0.31 21.54 3.91
C GLU A 178 0.73 22.42 5.10
#